data_AF-A0A1B2HQ66-F1
#
_entry.id   AF-A0A1B2HQ66-F1
#
_cell.length_a   1.000
_cell.length_b   1.000
_cell.length_c   1.000
_cell.angle_alpha   90.00
_cell.angle_beta   90.00
_cell.angle_gamma   90.00
#
_symmetry.space_group_name_H-M   'P 1'
#
loop_
_entity.id
_entity.type
_entity.pdbx_description
1 polymer ?
#
loop_
_entity_poly.entity_id
_entity_poly.type
_entity_poly.pdbx_seq_one_letter_code
_entity_poly.pdbx_strand_id
1 'polypeptide(L)'
;MCTGTFLLAAAGLLEGRTATTHWAGLDQLADFGVTPSKERVVIDGHYASGAGVSAGIDMALTLAGLIAGDEVAQTVQLVIEYAPEPPYAAGSPDTAPAAVLDRARSELSA
;
A
#
# COMPACT_ATOMS: atom_id res chain seq x y z
N MET A 1 1.32 -2.65 -5.70
CA MET A 1 0.32 -2.83 -4.63
C MET A 1 0.60 -4.13 -3.92
N CYS A 2 0.51 -4.16 -2.58
CA CYS A 2 0.85 -5.31 -1.77
C CYS A 2 2.25 -5.83 -2.15
N THR A 3 2.45 -7.15 -2.15
CA THR A 3 3.70 -7.79 -2.57
C THR A 3 4.07 -7.58 -4.04
N GLY A 4 3.16 -7.06 -4.88
CA GLY A 4 3.47 -6.73 -6.28
C GLY A 4 4.58 -5.70 -6.44
N THR A 5 4.85 -4.87 -5.42
CA THR A 5 6.00 -3.94 -5.42
C THR A 5 7.33 -4.69 -5.56
N PHE A 6 7.45 -5.91 -5.04
CA PHE A 6 8.68 -6.70 -5.16
C PHE A 6 9.01 -7.08 -6.61
N LEU A 7 8.01 -7.21 -7.49
CA LEU A 7 8.27 -7.48 -8.90
C LEU A 7 9.00 -6.30 -9.57
N LEU A 8 8.60 -5.07 -9.24
CA LEU A 8 9.26 -3.87 -9.74
C LEU A 8 10.66 -3.70 -9.11
N ALA A 9 10.79 -4.00 -7.82
CA ALA A 9 12.06 -3.96 -7.11
C ALA A 9 13.06 -4.99 -7.68
N ALA A 10 12.64 -6.24 -7.86
CA ALA A 10 13.44 -7.31 -8.44
C ALA A 10 13.83 -7.05 -9.90
N ALA A 11 13.02 -6.28 -10.63
CA ALA A 11 13.35 -5.81 -11.98
C ALA A 11 14.35 -4.63 -12.00
N GLY A 12 14.79 -4.14 -10.83
CA GLY A 12 15.70 -2.99 -10.71
C GLY A 12 15.05 -1.63 -10.98
N LEU A 13 13.71 -1.57 -11.10
CA LEU A 13 13.00 -0.34 -11.46
C LEU A 13 12.87 0.65 -10.29
N LEU A 14 13.01 0.16 -9.06
CA LEU A 14 12.82 0.93 -7.84
C LEU A 14 14.13 1.25 -7.09
N GLU A 15 15.30 0.92 -7.64
CA GLU A 15 16.58 1.20 -6.98
C GLU A 15 16.75 2.72 -6.72
N GLY A 16 17.08 3.07 -5.47
CA GLY A 16 17.20 4.46 -5.02
C GLY A 16 15.88 5.22 -4.86
N ARG A 17 14.73 4.55 -5.01
CA ARG A 17 13.39 5.14 -4.85
C ARG A 17 12.81 4.87 -3.47
N THR A 18 11.80 5.66 -3.10
CA THR A 18 10.93 5.35 -1.95
C THR A 18 9.72 4.55 -2.42
N ALA A 19 9.40 3.46 -1.74
CA ALA A 19 8.21 2.67 -2.05
C ALA A 19 7.61 1.99 -0.80
N THR A 20 6.35 1.56 -0.92
CA THR A 20 5.64 0.76 0.08
C THR A 20 5.22 -0.60 -0.49
N THR A 21 4.94 -1.56 0.39
CA THR A 21 4.50 -2.93 0.05
C THR A 21 3.63 -3.47 1.18
N HIS A 22 3.28 -4.75 1.14
CA HIS A 22 2.61 -5.41 2.26
C HIS A 22 3.44 -5.31 3.55
N TRP A 23 2.80 -5.00 4.68
CA TRP A 23 3.47 -4.75 5.96
C TRP A 23 4.42 -5.87 6.40
N ALA A 24 4.08 -7.13 6.10
CA ALA A 24 4.89 -8.28 6.48
C ALA A 24 6.23 -8.38 5.73
N GLY A 25 6.37 -7.69 4.60
CA GLY A 25 7.61 -7.65 3.82
C GLY A 25 8.18 -6.25 3.66
N LEU A 26 7.71 -5.25 4.41
CA LEU A 26 8.11 -3.85 4.18
C LEU A 26 9.62 -3.66 4.23
N ASP A 27 10.26 -4.18 5.27
CA ASP A 27 11.70 -4.00 5.48
C ASP A 27 12.55 -4.72 4.42
N GLN A 28 12.02 -5.78 3.79
CA GLN A 28 12.70 -6.53 2.73
C GLN A 28 12.85 -5.71 1.44
N LEU A 29 12.16 -4.58 1.28
CA LEU A 29 12.41 -3.67 0.16
C LEU A 29 13.85 -3.11 0.18
N ALA A 30 14.45 -2.96 1.36
CA ALA A 30 15.81 -2.45 1.50
C ALA A 30 16.85 -3.35 0.81
N ASP A 31 16.58 -4.66 0.71
CA ASP A 31 17.45 -5.63 0.02
C ASP A 31 17.56 -5.35 -1.49
N PHE A 32 16.64 -4.57 -2.05
CA PHE A 32 16.61 -4.15 -3.45
C PHE A 32 17.10 -2.71 -3.66
N GLY A 33 17.70 -2.07 -2.65
CA GLY A 33 18.12 -0.67 -2.70
C GLY A 33 16.94 0.33 -2.69
N VAL A 34 15.76 -0.11 -2.27
CA VAL A 34 14.56 0.72 -2.14
C VAL A 34 14.47 1.26 -0.71
N THR A 35 14.12 2.53 -0.54
CA THR A 35 13.81 3.11 0.78
C THR A 35 12.38 2.72 1.18
N PRO A 36 12.17 1.89 2.23
CA PRO A 36 10.83 1.47 2.61
C PRO A 36 10.06 2.62 3.29
N SER A 37 8.80 2.81 2.90
CA SER A 37 7.88 3.74 3.57
C SER A 37 6.65 3.02 4.14
N LYS A 38 6.26 3.40 5.37
CA LYS A 38 5.04 2.93 6.04
C LYS A 38 3.77 3.61 5.53
N GLU A 39 3.89 4.58 4.62
CA GLU A 39 2.74 5.25 4.01
C GLU A 39 1.85 4.25 3.26
N ARG A 40 0.55 4.52 3.28
CA ARG A 40 -0.46 3.66 2.66
C ARG A 40 -0.34 3.67 1.13
N VAL A 41 0.00 4.82 0.56
CA VAL A 41 0.27 5.04 -0.86
C VAL A 41 1.51 5.91 -0.97
N VAL A 42 2.45 5.53 -1.82
CA VAL A 42 3.67 6.30 -2.11
C VAL A 42 3.72 6.57 -3.61
N ILE A 43 3.92 7.85 -3.95
CA ILE A 43 4.19 8.31 -5.31
C ILE A 43 5.63 8.85 -5.35
N ASP A 44 6.50 8.23 -6.13
CA ASP A 44 7.89 8.66 -6.37
C ASP A 44 8.12 8.79 -7.88
N GLY A 45 8.07 10.03 -8.37
CA GLY A 45 8.11 10.32 -9.80
C GLY A 45 6.92 9.68 -10.52
N HIS A 46 7.21 8.79 -11.48
CA HIS A 46 6.18 8.04 -12.23
C HIS A 46 5.86 6.67 -11.62
N TYR A 47 6.44 6.33 -10.46
CA TYR A 47 6.13 5.09 -9.75
C TYR A 47 5.07 5.32 -8.68
N ALA A 48 4.09 4.42 -8.65
CA ALA A 48 3.09 4.35 -7.60
C ALA A 48 3.17 2.99 -6.91
N SER A 49 3.22 3.00 -5.59
CA SER A 49 3.16 1.80 -4.77
C SER A 49 2.12 1.97 -3.67
N GLY A 50 1.43 0.89 -3.33
CA GLY A 50 0.38 0.87 -2.33
C GLY A 50 0.65 -0.29 -1.37
N ALA A 51 0.39 -0.04 -0.08
CA ALA A 51 0.72 -0.94 1.02
C ALA A 51 -0.12 -2.24 1.00
N GLY A 52 -0.85 -2.54 2.08
CA GLY A 52 -1.74 -3.70 2.14
C GLY A 52 -2.83 -3.72 1.05
N VAL A 53 -3.46 -4.87 0.85
CA VAL A 53 -4.40 -5.16 -0.25
C VAL A 53 -5.40 -4.02 -0.52
N SER A 54 -6.08 -3.52 0.51
CA SER A 54 -7.10 -2.48 0.38
C SER A 54 -6.54 -1.12 -0.09
N ALA A 55 -5.25 -0.86 0.10
CA ALA A 55 -4.61 0.39 -0.33
C ALA A 55 -4.65 0.57 -1.86
N GLY A 56 -4.95 -0.49 -2.63
CA GLY A 56 -5.18 -0.39 -4.05
C GLY A 56 -6.31 0.56 -4.44
N ILE A 57 -7.37 0.67 -3.63
CA ILE A 57 -8.49 1.59 -3.91
C ILE A 57 -8.02 3.04 -3.71
N ASP A 58 -7.35 3.33 -2.60
CA ASP A 58 -6.84 4.68 -2.31
C ASP A 58 -5.77 5.10 -3.31
N MET A 59 -4.89 4.16 -3.73
CA MET A 59 -3.90 4.40 -4.77
C MET A 59 -4.58 4.68 -6.12
N ALA A 60 -5.64 3.96 -6.48
CA ALA A 60 -6.39 4.20 -7.71
C ALA A 60 -7.07 5.58 -7.71
N LEU A 61 -7.68 6.00 -6.60
CA LEU A 61 -8.26 7.34 -6.45
C LEU A 61 -7.18 8.44 -6.50
N THR A 62 -6.03 8.21 -5.86
CA THR A 62 -4.88 9.12 -5.92
C THR A 62 -4.41 9.30 -7.36
N LEU A 63 -4.24 8.20 -8.09
CA LEU A 63 -3.84 8.22 -9.50
C LEU A 63 -4.89 8.88 -10.39
N ALA A 64 -6.19 8.64 -10.15
CA ALA A 64 -7.26 9.32 -10.86
C ALA A 64 -7.18 10.84 -10.70
N GLY A 65 -6.89 11.32 -9.49
CA GLY A 65 -6.69 12.75 -9.22
C GLY A 65 -5.48 13.32 -9.94
N LEU A 66 -4.34 12.61 -9.90
CA LEU A 66 -3.12 13.03 -10.59
C LEU A 66 -3.25 13.04 -12.13
N ILE A 67 -4.06 12.14 -12.70
CA ILE A 67 -4.21 11.96 -14.15
C ILE A 67 -5.32 12.84 -14.72
N ALA A 68 -6.47 12.91 -14.04
CA ALA A 68 -7.71 13.49 -14.58
C ALA A 68 -8.29 14.62 -13.72
N GLY A 69 -7.65 14.97 -12.61
CA GLY A 69 -8.06 16.03 -11.69
C GLY A 69 -8.97 15.55 -10.55
N ASP A 70 -9.02 16.35 -9.49
CA ASP A 70 -9.69 15.99 -8.23
C ASP A 70 -11.19 15.75 -8.39
N GLU A 71 -11.88 16.51 -9.25
CA GLU A 71 -13.33 16.35 -9.50
C GLU A 71 -13.66 14.97 -10.09
N VAL A 72 -12.81 14.46 -10.98
CA VAL A 72 -12.96 13.11 -11.54
C VAL A 72 -12.73 12.06 -10.47
N ALA A 73 -11.68 12.20 -9.65
CA ALA A 73 -11.40 11.28 -8.55
C ALA A 73 -12.55 11.24 -7.53
N GLN A 74 -13.07 12.41 -7.14
CA GLN A 74 -14.21 12.54 -6.22
C GLN A 74 -15.49 11.94 -6.83
N THR A 75 -15.72 12.15 -8.12
CA THR A 75 -16.85 11.54 -8.83
C THR A 75 -16.73 10.01 -8.83
N VAL A 76 -15.55 9.47 -9.14
CA VAL A 76 -15.31 8.02 -9.09
C VAL A 76 -15.54 7.49 -7.67
N GLN A 77 -14.98 8.16 -6.66
CA GLN A 77 -15.17 7.79 -5.24
C GLN A 77 -16.66 7.71 -4.87
N LEU A 78 -17.44 8.71 -5.28
CA LEU A 78 -18.89 8.76 -5.03
C LEU A 78 -19.66 7.67 -5.79
N VAL A 79 -19.34 7.46 -7.07
CA VAL A 79 -20.01 6.46 -7.92
C VAL A 79 -19.83 5.04 -7.37
N ILE A 80 -18.68 4.73 -6.80
CA ILE A 80 -18.41 3.41 -6.19
C ILE A 80 -18.77 3.35 -4.69
N GLU A 81 -19.33 4.44 -4.14
CA GLU A 81 -19.66 4.59 -2.72
C GLU A 81 -18.50 4.20 -1.79
N TYR A 82 -17.28 4.63 -2.13
CA TYR A 82 -16.11 4.34 -1.31
C TYR A 82 -16.07 5.26 -0.07
N ALA A 83 -16.87 4.86 0.91
CA ALA A 83 -16.99 5.43 2.25
C ALA A 83 -16.74 4.32 3.29
N PRO A 84 -15.48 3.88 3.49
CA PRO A 84 -15.20 2.73 4.34
C PRO A 84 -15.51 3.00 5.81
N GLU A 85 -16.25 2.09 6.44
CA GLU A 85 -16.52 2.07 7.89
C GLU A 85 -16.02 0.75 8.52
N PRO A 86 -14.70 0.57 8.74
CA PRO A 86 -14.18 -0.67 9.31
C PRO A 86 -14.71 -0.88 10.74
N PRO A 87 -15.32 -2.04 11.05
CA PRO A 87 -15.86 -2.31 12.39
C PRO A 87 -14.78 -2.58 13.45
N TYR A 88 -13.51 -2.71 13.04
CA TYR A 88 -12.39 -3.01 13.91
C TYR A 88 -11.16 -2.16 13.55
N ALA A 89 -10.38 -1.77 14.56
CA ALA A 89 -9.13 -1.01 14.40
C ALA A 89 -7.89 -1.90 14.16
N ALA A 90 -8.02 -3.00 13.41
CA ALA A 90 -6.97 -4.01 13.24
C ALA A 90 -6.34 -4.02 11.82
N GLY A 91 -6.48 -2.94 11.07
CA GLY A 91 -5.99 -2.84 9.68
C GLY A 91 -4.49 -2.56 9.53
N SER A 92 -3.77 -2.30 10.63
CA SER A 92 -2.33 -2.04 10.66
C SER A 92 -1.66 -2.79 11.81
N PRO A 93 -0.41 -3.26 11.67
CA PRO A 93 0.38 -3.77 12.80
C PRO A 93 0.53 -2.78 13.96
N ASP A 94 0.43 -1.48 13.68
CA ASP A 94 0.57 -0.44 14.71
C ASP A 94 -0.71 -0.25 15.55
N THR A 95 -1.88 -0.72 15.07
CA THR A 95 -3.17 -0.56 15.77
C THR A 95 -3.82 -1.88 16.18
N ALA A 96 -3.47 -2.99 15.53
CA ALA A 96 -4.02 -4.29 15.86
C ALA A 96 -3.62 -4.77 17.27
N PRO A 97 -4.48 -5.49 18.00
CA PRO A 97 -4.09 -6.15 19.24
C PRO A 97 -2.93 -7.12 19.02
N ALA A 98 -1.99 -7.19 19.97
CA ALA A 98 -0.78 -8.01 19.84
C ALA A 98 -1.08 -9.48 19.48
N ALA A 99 -2.08 -10.10 20.13
CA ALA A 99 -2.48 -11.47 19.84
C ALA A 99 -2.99 -11.68 18.39
N VAL A 100 -3.62 -10.66 17.81
CA VAL A 100 -4.08 -10.70 16.40
C VAL A 100 -2.89 -10.56 15.46
N LEU A 101 -1.94 -9.67 15.77
CA LEU A 101 -0.72 -9.51 14.99
C LEU A 101 0.14 -10.78 14.99
N ASP A 102 0.32 -11.41 16.14
CA ASP A 102 1.09 -12.65 16.28
C ASP A 102 0.45 -13.80 15.47
N ARG A 103 -0.88 -13.92 15.54
CA ARG A 103 -1.62 -14.87 14.71
C ARG A 103 -1.44 -14.59 13.22
N ALA A 104 -1.58 -13.34 12.79
CA ALA A 104 -1.42 -12.96 11.39
C ALA A 104 0.00 -13.26 10.87
N ARG A 105 1.04 -13.03 11.68
CA ARG A 105 2.42 -13.40 11.34
C ARG A 105 2.58 -14.91 11.16
N SER A 106 2.00 -15.72 12.05
CA SER A 106 2.02 -17.17 11.92
C SER A 106 1.34 -17.65 10.64
N GLU A 107 0.21 -17.05 10.26
CA GLU A 107 -0.54 -17.39 9.04
C GLU A 107 0.23 -17.00 7.76
N LEU A 108 1.01 -15.91 7.78
CA LEU A 108 1.82 -15.46 6.64
C LEU A 108 3.15 -16.21 6.48
N SER A 109 3.61 -16.89 7.54
CA SER A 109 4.84 -17.71 7.51
C SER A 109 4.61 -19.19 7.16
N ALA A 110 3.34 -19.60 7.01
CA ALA A 110 2.93 -20.96 6.67
C ALA A 110 2.82 -21.14 5.15
#